data_AF-A0A553ZSL7-F1
#
_entry.id   AF-A0A553ZSL7-F1
#
_cell.length_a   1.000
_cell.length_b   1.000
_cell.length_c   1.000
_cell.angle_alpha   90.00
_cell.angle_beta   90.00
_cell.angle_gamma   90.00
#
_symmetry.space_group_name_H-M   'P 1'
#
loop_
_entity.id
_entity.type
_entity.pdbx_description
1 polymer ?
#
loop_
_entity_poly.entity_id
_entity_poly.type
_entity_poly.pdbx_seq_one_letter_code
_entity_poly.pdbx_strand_id
1 'polypeptide(L)'
;MINKRRAKNGEPPLDIAAIPLDDKKSFDMLQRSETTAVFQLESRGMKDLIKRLQPDCFEDMIALVALFRPGPLQSGMVDNFIDRKHGREEIS
;
A
#
# COMPACT_ATOMS: atom_id res chain seq x y z
N MET A 1 19.90 15.07 4.70
CA MET A 1 18.51 15.56 4.44
C MET A 1 18.35 15.82 2.96
N ILE A 2 17.29 15.31 2.33
CA ILE A 2 17.09 15.35 0.87
C ILE A 2 17.14 16.77 0.30
N ASN A 3 16.50 17.75 0.97
CA ASN A 3 16.46 19.13 0.49
C ASN A 3 17.83 19.84 0.51
N LYS A 4 18.74 19.43 1.43
CA LYS A 4 20.14 19.92 1.39
C LYS A 4 20.89 19.42 0.15
N ARG A 5 20.58 18.22 -0.33
CA ARG A 5 21.19 17.64 -1.55
C ARG A 5 20.61 18.30 -2.81
N ARG A 6 19.28 18.46 -2.88
CA ARG A 6 18.59 19.13 -4.00
C ARG A 6 19.08 20.57 -4.20
N ALA A 7 19.25 21.32 -3.11
CA ALA A 7 19.80 22.68 -3.16
C ALA A 7 21.21 22.75 -3.78
N LYS A 8 22.09 21.77 -3.49
CA LYS A 8 23.42 21.69 -4.13
C LYS A 8 23.36 21.40 -5.63
N ASN A 9 22.27 20.83 -6.11
CA ASN A 9 22.05 20.50 -7.52
C ASN A 9 21.23 21.57 -8.26
N GLY A 10 20.85 22.68 -7.61
CA GLY A 10 19.97 23.70 -8.21
C GLY A 10 18.50 23.25 -8.37
N GLU A 11 18.09 22.18 -7.70
CA GLU A 11 16.73 21.66 -7.74
C GLU A 11 15.85 22.33 -6.66
N PRO A 12 14.55 22.55 -6.92
CA PRO A 12 13.64 23.06 -5.91
C PRO A 12 13.51 22.08 -4.72
N PRO A 13 13.21 22.58 -3.51
CA PRO A 13 12.99 21.72 -2.35
C PRO A 13 11.80 20.77 -2.61
N LEU A 14 11.89 19.56 -2.07
CA LEU A 14 10.81 18.59 -2.07
C LEU A 14 9.86 18.88 -0.91
N ASP A 15 8.57 18.97 -1.22
CA ASP A 15 7.48 19.00 -0.26
C ASP A 15 6.77 17.63 -0.28
N ILE A 16 6.76 16.95 0.85
CA ILE A 16 6.13 15.63 0.99
C ILE A 16 4.61 15.72 0.92
N ALA A 17 4.01 16.85 1.30
CA ALA A 17 2.56 17.03 1.28
C ALA A 17 2.00 17.20 -0.14
N ALA A 18 2.87 17.47 -1.12
CA ALA A 18 2.51 17.72 -2.51
C ALA A 18 2.70 16.50 -3.44
N ILE A 19 3.07 15.33 -2.89
CA ILE A 19 3.25 14.12 -3.71
C ILE A 19 1.89 13.59 -4.22
N PRO A 20 1.84 13.02 -5.44
CA PRO A 20 0.63 12.36 -5.94
C PRO A 20 0.33 11.10 -5.12
N LEU A 21 -0.96 10.82 -4.91
CA LEU A 21 -1.44 9.62 -4.21
C LEU A 21 -1.68 8.43 -5.14
N ASP A 22 -1.52 8.63 -6.45
CA ASP A 22 -1.69 7.66 -7.55
C ASP A 22 -0.36 7.32 -8.25
N ASP A 23 0.78 7.51 -7.55
CA ASP A 23 2.10 7.24 -8.13
C ASP A 23 2.30 5.77 -8.49
N LYS A 24 2.31 5.49 -9.80
CA LYS A 24 2.49 4.13 -10.33
C LYS A 24 3.73 3.43 -9.79
N LYS A 25 4.86 4.13 -9.64
CA LYS A 25 6.11 3.50 -9.17
C LYS A 25 5.98 3.01 -7.72
N SER A 26 5.28 3.76 -6.90
CA SER A 26 4.98 3.41 -5.51
C SER A 26 4.07 2.18 -5.44
N PHE A 27 3.01 2.13 -6.25
CA PHE A 27 2.13 0.95 -6.31
C PHE A 27 2.83 -0.28 -6.91
N ASP A 28 3.64 -0.12 -7.96
CA ASP A 28 4.41 -1.23 -8.53
C ASP A 28 5.36 -1.85 -7.48
N MET A 29 6.00 -1.02 -6.65
CA MET A 29 6.83 -1.48 -5.53
C MET A 29 6.01 -2.18 -4.44
N LEU A 30 4.86 -1.60 -4.08
CA LEU A 30 3.95 -2.16 -3.10
C LEU A 30 3.46 -3.55 -3.56
N GLN A 31 3.03 -3.70 -4.80
CA GLN A 31 2.54 -4.95 -5.39
C GLN A 31 3.61 -6.06 -5.45
N ARG A 32 4.90 -5.70 -5.49
CA ARG A 32 6.03 -6.64 -5.32
C ARG A 32 6.31 -7.03 -3.87
N SER A 33 5.54 -6.53 -2.91
CA SER A 33 5.72 -6.71 -1.46
C SER A 33 7.11 -6.25 -0.96
N GLU A 34 7.72 -5.27 -1.63
CA GLU A 34 9.01 -4.66 -1.29
C GLU A 34 8.87 -3.64 -0.14
N THR A 35 8.18 -4.01 0.94
CA THR A 35 7.76 -3.08 2.01
C THR A 35 8.62 -3.12 3.28
N THR A 36 9.83 -3.66 3.21
CA THR A 36 10.78 -3.51 4.34
C THR A 36 11.07 -2.02 4.55
N ALA A 37 10.99 -1.54 5.80
CA ALA A 37 11.12 -0.13 6.16
C ALA A 37 10.00 0.81 5.62
N VAL A 38 8.88 0.24 5.14
CA VAL A 38 7.66 1.01 4.84
C VAL A 38 6.75 0.95 6.07
N PHE A 39 6.56 2.09 6.72
CA PHE A 39 5.81 2.20 7.96
C PHE A 39 4.49 1.43 7.94
N GLN A 40 4.23 0.64 9.00
CA GLN A 40 3.08 -0.27 9.19
C GLN A 40 3.02 -1.49 8.24
N LEU A 41 3.76 -1.50 7.13
CA LEU A 41 3.64 -2.51 6.08
C LEU A 41 4.76 -3.58 6.08
N GLU A 42 5.59 -3.60 7.12
CA GLU A 42 6.86 -4.32 7.13
C GLU A 42 6.75 -5.80 7.49
N SER A 43 5.70 -6.18 8.22
CA SER A 43 5.55 -7.53 8.78
C SER A 43 5.35 -8.58 7.69
N ARG A 44 5.78 -9.82 7.97
CA ARG A 44 5.60 -10.94 7.04
C ARG A 44 4.13 -11.15 6.65
N GLY A 45 3.23 -11.17 7.63
CA GLY A 45 1.80 -11.36 7.35
C GLY A 45 1.21 -10.23 6.51
N MET A 46 1.66 -8.99 6.71
CA MET A 46 1.24 -7.87 5.87
C MET A 46 1.75 -8.00 4.44
N LYS A 47 3.00 -8.43 4.24
CA LYS A 47 3.56 -8.71 2.91
C LYS A 47 2.78 -9.80 2.17
N ASP A 48 2.34 -10.84 2.88
CA ASP A 48 1.49 -11.90 2.33
C ASP A 48 0.10 -11.34 1.94
N LEU A 49 -0.48 -10.47 2.77
CA LEU A 49 -1.75 -9.80 2.46
C LEU A 49 -1.64 -8.90 1.22
N ILE A 50 -0.59 -8.07 1.14
CA ILE A 50 -0.31 -7.20 -0.01
C ILE A 50 -0.19 -8.03 -1.29
N LYS A 51 0.53 -9.16 -1.24
CA LYS A 51 0.71 -10.05 -2.39
C LYS A 51 -0.63 -10.59 -2.90
N ARG A 52 -1.57 -10.89 -2.01
CA ARG A 52 -2.91 -11.39 -2.35
C ARG A 52 -3.84 -10.27 -2.81
N LEU A 53 -3.77 -9.10 -2.19
CA LEU A 53 -4.67 -7.97 -2.46
C LEU A 53 -4.30 -7.22 -3.75
N GLN A 54 -3.01 -7.16 -4.09
CA GLN A 54 -2.49 -6.36 -5.22
C GLN A 54 -3.00 -4.90 -5.20
N PRO A 55 -2.71 -4.13 -4.13
CA PRO A 55 -3.21 -2.77 -3.99
C PRO A 55 -2.72 -1.88 -5.15
N ASP A 56 -3.64 -1.18 -5.80
CA ASP A 56 -3.40 -0.35 -6.98
C ASP A 56 -3.92 1.09 -6.83
N CYS A 57 -4.48 1.41 -5.65
CA CYS A 57 -4.94 2.75 -5.31
C CYS A 57 -4.73 3.05 -3.81
N PHE A 58 -4.83 4.33 -3.43
CA PHE A 58 -4.62 4.76 -2.05
C PHE A 58 -5.65 4.17 -1.07
N GLU A 59 -6.89 3.97 -1.53
CA GLU A 59 -7.97 3.38 -0.71
C GLU A 59 -7.63 1.94 -0.28
N ASP A 60 -6.95 1.16 -1.12
CA ASP A 60 -6.48 -0.18 -0.72
C ASP A 60 -5.43 -0.10 0.40
N MET A 61 -4.61 0.95 0.43
CA MET A 61 -3.63 1.14 1.51
C MET A 61 -4.32 1.37 2.84
N ILE A 62 -5.41 2.14 2.84
CA ILE A 62 -6.26 2.35 4.01
C ILE A 62 -6.90 1.02 4.43
N ALA A 63 -7.43 0.26 3.46
CA ALA A 63 -8.04 -1.04 3.70
C ALA A 63 -7.04 -2.06 4.29
N LEU A 64 -5.79 -2.11 3.82
CA LEU A 64 -4.76 -3.03 4.35
C LEU A 64 -4.61 -2.93 5.87
N VAL A 65 -4.56 -1.72 6.41
CA VAL A 65 -4.39 -1.49 7.86
C VAL A 65 -5.65 -1.88 8.64
N ALA A 66 -6.83 -1.73 8.03
CA ALA A 66 -8.09 -2.16 8.64
C ALA A 66 -8.27 -3.70 8.60
N LEU A 67 -7.91 -4.32 7.47
CA LEU A 67 -8.03 -5.75 7.20
C LEU A 67 -6.99 -6.59 7.96
N PHE A 68 -5.79 -6.06 8.21
CA PHE A 68 -4.73 -6.78 8.93
C PHE A 68 -4.93 -6.74 10.45
N ARG A 69 -6.08 -7.24 10.91
CA ARG A 69 -6.46 -7.35 12.32
C ARG A 69 -7.02 -8.76 12.60
N PRO A 70 -6.95 -9.26 13.85
CA PRO A 70 -7.41 -10.61 14.17
C PRO A 70 -8.86 -10.89 13.78
N GLY A 71 -9.77 -9.94 14.01
CA GLY A 71 -11.19 -10.09 13.68
C GLY A 71 -11.45 -10.34 12.19
N PRO A 72 -11.09 -9.40 11.29
CA PRO A 72 -11.25 -9.58 9.84
C PRO A 72 -10.57 -10.82 9.27
N LEU A 73 -9.38 -11.19 9.78
CA LEU A 73 -8.65 -12.38 9.32
C LEU A 73 -9.35 -13.69 9.70
N GLN A 74 -10.00 -13.74 10.86
CA GLN A 74 -10.69 -14.94 11.35
C GLN A 74 -12.11 -15.09 10.82
N SER A 75 -12.74 -14.01 10.37
CA SER A 75 -14.12 -14.03 9.89
C SER A 75 -14.26 -14.32 8.38
N GLY A 76 -13.16 -14.45 7.64
CA GLY A 76 -13.17 -14.57 6.17
C GLY A 76 -13.41 -13.24 5.44
N MET A 77 -13.55 -12.13 6.16
CA MET A 77 -13.79 -10.80 5.56
C MET A 77 -12.68 -10.38 4.61
N VAL A 78 -11.43 -10.72 4.93
CA VAL A 78 -10.26 -10.43 4.08
C VAL A 78 -10.38 -11.15 2.73
N ASP A 79 -10.84 -12.40 2.74
CA ASP A 79 -10.95 -13.22 1.54
C ASP A 79 -12.05 -12.67 0.62
N ASN A 80 -13.23 -12.38 1.19
CA ASN A 80 -14.34 -11.75 0.45
C ASN A 80 -13.94 -10.41 -0.18
N PHE A 81 -13.20 -9.57 0.56
CA PHE A 81 -12.72 -8.29 0.04
C PHE A 81 -11.80 -8.48 -1.18
N ILE A 82 -10.85 -9.40 -1.08
CA ILE A 82 -9.88 -9.69 -2.14
C ILE A 82 -10.57 -10.37 -3.34
N ASP A 83 -11.59 -11.19 -3.12
CA ASP A 83 -12.37 -11.85 -4.17
C ASP A 83 -13.25 -10.86 -4.93
N ARG A 84 -13.94 -9.97 -4.23
CA ARG A 84 -14.73 -8.90 -4.84
C ARG A 84 -13.87 -7.92 -5.63
N LYS A 85 -12.72 -7.49 -5.08
CA LYS A 85 -11.78 -6.60 -5.79
C LYS A 85 -11.33 -7.18 -7.14
N HIS A 86 -11.08 -8.49 -7.16
CA HIS A 86 -10.57 -9.18 -8.34
C HIS A 86 -11.68 -9.82 -9.21
N GLY A 87 -12.96 -9.51 -8.95
CA GLY A 87 -14.07 -10.04 -9.75
C GLY A 87 -14.30 -11.55 -9.63
N ARG A 88 -13.81 -12.19 -8.56
CA ARG A 88 -14.09 -13.60 -8.25
C ARG A 88 -15.41 -13.79 -7.50
N GLU A 89 -15.91 -12.72 -6.87
CA GLU A 89 -17.23 -12.63 -6.24
C GLU A 89 -17.90 -11.33 -6.70
N GLU A 90 -19.23 -11.34 -6.83
CA GLU A 90 -20.00 -10.15 -7.18
C GLU A 90 -20.01 -9.13 -6.04
N ILE A 91 -19.93 -7.85 -6.38
CA ILE A 91 -20.08 -6.76 -5.41
C ILE A 91 -21.57 -6.59 -5.11
N SER A 92 -21.94 -6.74 -3.84
CA SER A 92 -23.31 -6.56 -3.32
C SER A 92 -23.39 -5.40 -2.35
#